data_AF-A0A5M8QFH0-F1
#
_entry.id   AF-A0A5M8QFH0-F1
#
_cell.length_a   1.000
_cell.length_b   1.000
_cell.length_c   1.000
_cell.angle_alpha   90.00
_cell.angle_beta   90.00
_cell.angle_gamma   90.00
#
_symmetry.space_group_name_H-M   'P 1'
#
loop_
_entity.id
_entity.type
_entity.pdbx_description
1 polymer ?
#
loop_
_entity_poly.entity_id
_entity_poly.type
_entity_poly.pdbx_seq_one_letter_code
_entity_poly.pdbx_strand_id
1 'polypeptide(L)'
;MTHLQKNWLTEGTFDFEYKKYTLLAYLQHIDNQFKMNRLHPHLPDLELHRNACLAIRSNKSQIRTSFPKNLTGINPRTWTLEYEELHQDDPYLEELNYILDFSIPRLTRSLESGTERFSEVKENIQISPVGIVPLRLEEGYLLFLHTFQPMVSVFAYQLALYNEMKERYLKTTFLETVRVGIGNTVSQIKVDLTRKNRSLPNPATYVVESKYDYPLHEALLPVAKKLMLKEMNIA
;
A
#
# COMPACT_ATOMS: atom_id res chain seq x y z
N MET A 1 10.50 5.03 -15.41
CA MET A 1 11.05 5.38 -14.07
C MET A 1 10.38 4.46 -13.05
N THR A 2 11.13 3.84 -12.14
CA THR A 2 10.59 2.75 -11.29
C THR A 2 9.97 3.22 -9.98
N HIS A 3 10.39 4.37 -9.47
CA HIS A 3 9.92 4.92 -8.21
C HIS A 3 9.71 6.43 -8.36
N LEU A 4 8.58 6.94 -7.86
CA LEU A 4 8.28 8.37 -7.81
C LEU A 4 8.57 8.89 -6.39
N GLN A 5 9.35 9.96 -6.26
CA GLN A 5 9.68 10.48 -4.94
C GLN A 5 8.43 11.06 -4.25
N LYS A 6 8.35 10.99 -2.92
CA LYS A 6 7.15 11.47 -2.17
C LYS A 6 6.87 12.95 -2.41
N ASN A 7 7.92 13.73 -2.61
CA ASN A 7 7.99 15.16 -2.85
C ASN A 7 8.18 15.52 -4.34
N TRP A 8 7.88 14.59 -5.26
CA TRP A 8 8.12 14.79 -6.70
C TRP A 8 7.42 16.03 -7.29
N LEU A 9 6.37 16.56 -6.65
CA LEU A 9 5.73 17.81 -7.05
C LEU A 9 6.58 19.05 -6.71
N THR A 10 7.25 19.05 -5.55
CA THR A 10 7.87 20.25 -4.97
C THR A 10 9.39 20.28 -5.13
N GLU A 11 10.03 19.15 -5.40
CA GLU A 11 11.49 19.06 -5.56
C GLU A 11 11.93 18.92 -7.02
N GLY A 12 13.15 19.38 -7.32
CA GLY A 12 13.73 19.36 -8.67
C GLY A 12 13.19 20.44 -9.59
N THR A 13 13.30 20.24 -10.91
CA THR A 13 12.79 21.19 -11.91
C THR A 13 11.27 21.30 -11.80
N PHE A 14 10.79 22.49 -11.44
CA PHE A 14 9.37 22.82 -11.33
C PHE A 14 8.86 23.33 -12.68
N ASP A 15 8.67 22.39 -13.59
CA ASP A 15 8.22 22.62 -14.96
C ASP A 15 7.19 21.54 -15.34
N PHE A 16 6.07 21.95 -15.93
CA PHE A 16 4.94 21.10 -16.25
C PHE A 16 5.34 19.97 -17.18
N GLU A 17 6.12 20.24 -18.22
CA GLU A 17 6.52 19.20 -19.19
C GLU A 17 7.36 18.14 -18.51
N TYR A 18 8.36 18.55 -17.73
CA TYR A 18 9.21 17.64 -16.97
C TYR A 18 8.39 16.78 -16.00
N LYS A 19 7.51 17.39 -15.20
CA LYS A 19 6.65 16.67 -14.24
C LYS A 19 5.67 15.74 -14.93
N LYS A 20 5.09 16.16 -16.06
CA LYS A 20 4.21 15.35 -16.91
C LYS A 20 4.91 14.09 -17.38
N TYR A 21 6.11 14.20 -17.96
CA TYR A 21 6.84 13.02 -18.45
C TYR A 21 7.33 12.12 -17.31
N THR A 22 7.73 12.71 -16.19
CA THR A 22 8.10 11.96 -14.97
C THR A 22 6.93 11.10 -14.50
N LEU A 23 5.73 11.68 -14.40
CA LEU A 23 4.53 10.96 -14.00
C LEU A 23 4.13 9.90 -15.02
N LEU A 24 4.14 10.22 -16.32
CA LEU A 24 3.80 9.23 -17.37
C LEU A 24 4.75 8.02 -17.33
N ALA A 25 6.05 8.25 -17.15
CA ALA A 25 7.04 7.19 -17.04
C ALA A 25 6.88 6.34 -15.77
N TYR A 26 6.33 6.91 -14.70
CA TYR A 26 5.96 6.19 -13.48
C TYR A 26 4.69 5.35 -13.65
N LEU A 27 3.62 5.95 -14.19
CA LEU A 27 2.36 5.26 -14.45
C LEU A 27 2.54 4.08 -15.42
N GLN A 28 3.35 4.26 -16.47
CA GLN A 28 3.68 3.16 -17.39
C GLN A 28 4.37 1.99 -16.66
N HIS A 29 5.22 2.27 -15.68
CA HIS A 29 5.86 1.24 -14.88
C HIS A 29 4.82 0.50 -14.01
N ILE A 30 3.95 1.25 -13.32
CA ILE A 30 2.87 0.67 -12.49
C ILE A 30 1.96 -0.23 -13.32
N ASP A 31 1.49 0.25 -14.47
CA ASP A 31 0.59 -0.52 -15.33
C ASP A 31 1.22 -1.86 -15.75
N ASN A 32 2.53 -1.90 -15.98
CA ASN A 32 3.25 -3.14 -16.24
C ASN A 32 3.31 -4.06 -15.01
N GLN A 33 3.50 -3.52 -13.80
CA GLN A 33 3.46 -4.32 -12.57
C GLN A 33 2.07 -4.89 -12.31
N PHE A 34 1.01 -4.10 -12.53
CA PHE A 34 -0.38 -4.56 -12.38
C PHE A 34 -0.76 -5.64 -13.39
N LYS A 35 -0.29 -5.57 -14.64
CA LYS A 35 -0.43 -6.66 -15.61
C LYS A 35 0.21 -7.97 -15.12
N MET A 36 1.29 -7.88 -14.36
CA MET A 36 1.97 -9.02 -13.73
C MET A 36 1.38 -9.41 -12.36
N ASN A 37 0.24 -8.85 -11.97
CA ASN A 37 -0.41 -9.02 -10.67
C ASN A 37 0.42 -8.54 -9.47
N ARG A 38 1.47 -7.74 -9.69
CA ARG A 38 2.28 -7.18 -8.61
C ARG A 38 1.64 -5.89 -8.13
N LEU A 39 0.75 -6.02 -7.15
CA LEU A 39 -0.03 -4.91 -6.63
C LEU A 39 0.72 -4.16 -5.53
N HIS A 40 1.37 -4.88 -4.62
CA HIS A 40 2.17 -4.31 -3.56
C HIS A 40 3.65 -4.25 -3.96
N PRO A 41 4.40 -3.16 -3.66
CA PRO A 41 3.99 -1.95 -2.92
C PRO A 41 3.30 -0.87 -3.77
N HIS A 42 3.17 -1.09 -5.07
CA HIS A 42 2.79 -0.05 -6.05
C HIS A 42 1.41 0.59 -5.81
N LEU A 43 0.41 -0.18 -5.38
CA LEU A 43 -0.95 0.33 -5.15
C LEU A 43 -1.02 1.28 -3.94
N PRO A 44 -0.48 0.94 -2.75
CA PRO A 44 -0.30 1.90 -1.66
C PRO A 44 0.51 3.14 -2.04
N ASP A 45 1.61 2.97 -2.78
CA ASP A 45 2.44 4.11 -3.21
C ASP A 45 1.66 5.06 -4.14
N LEU A 46 0.89 4.51 -5.07
CA LEU A 46 0.02 5.27 -5.96
C LEU A 46 -1.06 6.05 -5.18
N GLU A 47 -1.65 5.42 -4.17
CA GLU A 47 -2.62 6.06 -3.27
C GLU A 47 -1.97 7.23 -2.50
N LEU A 48 -0.76 7.03 -1.96
CA LEU A 48 0.00 8.08 -1.28
C LEU A 48 0.24 9.29 -2.20
N HIS A 49 0.68 9.07 -3.44
CA HIS A 49 0.90 10.16 -4.39
C HIS A 49 -0.38 10.89 -4.78
N ARG A 50 -1.48 10.17 -5.02
CA ARG A 50 -2.79 10.78 -5.29
C ARG A 50 -3.25 11.63 -4.11
N ASN A 51 -3.16 11.10 -2.90
CA ASN A 51 -3.58 11.79 -1.68
C ASN A 51 -2.73 13.04 -1.43
N ALA A 52 -1.42 12.98 -1.69
CA ALA A 52 -0.54 14.15 -1.64
C ALA A 52 -0.98 15.24 -2.64
N CYS A 53 -1.28 14.87 -3.90
CA CYS A 53 -1.81 15.82 -4.90
C CYS A 53 -3.13 16.45 -4.45
N LEU A 54 -4.05 15.65 -3.90
CA LEU A 54 -5.34 16.14 -3.41
C LEU A 54 -5.18 17.08 -2.21
N ALA A 55 -4.29 16.75 -1.27
CA ALA A 55 -3.98 17.59 -0.12
C ALA A 55 -3.38 18.94 -0.54
N ILE A 56 -2.48 18.94 -1.52
CA ILE A 56 -1.94 20.19 -2.11
C ILE A 56 -3.06 21.00 -2.76
N ARG A 57 -3.95 20.34 -3.52
CA ARG A 57 -5.09 20.99 -4.18
C ARG A 57 -6.10 21.58 -3.19
N SER A 58 -6.35 20.93 -2.05
CA SER A 58 -7.28 21.42 -1.01
C SER A 58 -6.66 22.52 -0.14
N ASN A 59 -5.36 22.44 0.14
CA ASN A 59 -4.66 23.36 1.05
C ASN A 59 -4.08 24.59 0.34
N LYS A 60 -4.57 24.93 -0.86
CA LYS A 60 -4.13 26.10 -1.65
C LYS A 60 -4.06 27.40 -0.83
N SER A 61 -4.99 27.60 0.11
CA SER A 61 -5.03 28.78 0.99
C SER A 61 -3.91 28.81 2.04
N GLN A 62 -3.43 27.66 2.52
CA GLN A 62 -2.33 27.56 3.49
C GLN A 62 -0.95 27.51 2.81
N ILE A 63 -0.88 27.04 1.56
CA ILE A 63 0.37 27.06 0.78
C ILE A 63 0.73 28.51 0.38
N ARG A 64 -0.28 29.36 0.11
CA ARG A 64 -0.10 30.82 -0.05
C ARG A 64 0.65 31.48 1.11
N THR A 65 0.52 30.97 2.34
CA THR A 65 1.20 31.51 3.52
C THR A 65 2.56 30.89 3.80
N SER A 66 2.92 29.77 3.15
CA SER A 66 4.09 28.95 3.48
C SER A 66 5.21 29.00 2.43
N PHE A 67 4.98 29.64 1.28
CA PHE A 67 6.03 29.93 0.31
C PHE A 67 6.93 31.08 0.81
N PRO A 68 8.23 31.08 0.48
CA PRO A 68 9.15 32.14 0.89
C PRO A 68 8.67 33.48 0.33
N LYS A 69 8.04 34.29 1.18
CA LYS A 69 7.68 35.66 0.87
C LYS A 69 8.96 36.48 0.80
N ASN A 70 9.23 37.09 -0.36
CA ASN A 70 10.34 38.03 -0.48
C ASN A 70 10.05 39.22 0.44
N LEU A 71 10.93 39.48 1.41
CA LEU A 71 10.85 40.65 2.29
C LEU A 71 11.07 41.91 1.45
N THR A 72 10.03 42.71 1.25
CA THR A 72 10.09 43.94 0.44
C THR A 72 10.40 45.19 1.27
N GLY A 73 10.19 45.17 2.60
CA GLY A 73 10.62 46.26 3.48
C GLY A 73 9.94 46.28 4.86
N ILE A 74 10.30 47.28 5.68
CA ILE A 74 9.69 47.55 6.99
C ILE A 74 8.88 48.85 6.85
N ASN A 75 7.61 48.86 7.27
CA ASN A 75 6.82 50.09 7.33
C ASN A 75 7.28 50.94 8.54
N PRO A 76 7.89 52.11 8.34
CA PRO A 76 8.49 52.90 9.41
C PRO A 76 7.45 53.59 10.33
N ARG A 77 6.15 53.55 9.99
CA ARG A 77 5.09 54.15 10.82
C ARG A 77 4.49 53.18 11.84
N THR A 78 4.49 51.88 11.55
CA THR A 78 3.87 50.84 12.40
C THR A 78 4.87 49.82 12.93
N TRP A 79 6.14 49.85 12.46
CA TRP A 79 7.16 48.86 12.81
C TRP A 79 6.72 47.41 12.52
N THR A 80 5.86 47.23 11.52
CA THR A 80 5.39 45.92 11.06
C THR A 80 6.05 45.55 9.75
N LEU A 81 6.44 44.28 9.62
CA LEU A 81 6.90 43.70 8.36
C LEU A 81 5.72 43.70 7.37
N GLU A 82 5.86 44.43 6.27
CA GLU A 82 4.90 44.39 5.17
C GLU A 82 5.26 43.22 4.26
N TYR A 83 4.27 42.36 4.02
CA TYR A 83 4.35 41.29 3.02
C TYR A 83 3.57 41.77 1.80
N GLU A 84 4.11 41.63 0.58
CA GLU A 84 3.28 41.77 -0.61
C GLU A 84 2.17 40.70 -0.54
N GLU A 85 0.91 41.15 -0.59
CA GLU A 85 -0.20 40.27 -0.94
C GLU A 85 0.10 39.74 -2.34
N LEU A 86 0.53 38.48 -2.42
CA LEU A 86 0.72 37.77 -3.69
C LEU A 86 -0.56 37.92 -4.52
N HIS A 87 -0.47 38.73 -5.57
CA HIS A 87 -1.51 38.91 -6.58
C HIS A 87 -1.98 37.55 -7.12
N GLN A 88 -3.18 37.51 -7.71
CA GLN A 88 -3.81 36.29 -8.24
C GLN A 88 -3.01 35.57 -9.34
N ASP A 89 -1.97 36.19 -9.89
CA ASP A 89 -1.21 35.72 -11.05
C ASP A 89 0.25 35.42 -10.70
N ASP A 90 0.50 34.39 -9.88
CA ASP A 90 1.84 33.82 -9.75
C ASP A 90 1.99 32.70 -10.80
N PRO A 91 2.88 32.85 -11.81
CA PRO A 91 3.14 31.81 -12.81
C PRO A 91 3.44 30.44 -12.19
N TYR A 92 4.04 30.40 -10.99
CA TYR A 92 4.27 29.15 -10.27
C TYR A 92 2.98 28.46 -9.82
N LEU A 93 1.97 29.23 -9.39
CA LEU A 93 0.69 28.68 -8.94
C LEU A 93 -0.12 28.18 -10.13
N GLU A 94 -0.03 28.86 -11.28
CA GLU A 94 -0.64 28.41 -12.54
C GLU A 94 0.00 27.09 -13.02
N GLU A 95 1.33 27.02 -13.03
CA GLU A 95 2.07 25.80 -13.37
C GLU A 95 1.71 24.63 -12.44
N LEU A 96 1.61 24.88 -11.13
CA LEU A 96 1.16 23.89 -10.16
C LEU A 96 -0.24 23.37 -10.50
N ASN A 97 -1.17 24.25 -10.89
CA ASN A 97 -2.52 23.86 -11.27
C ASN A 97 -2.48 22.96 -12.51
N TYR A 98 -1.71 23.31 -13.54
CA TYR A 98 -1.55 22.45 -14.72
C TYR A 98 -1.00 21.07 -14.36
N ILE A 99 0.01 21.00 -13.49
CA ILE A 99 0.55 19.72 -13.00
C ILE A 99 -0.54 18.92 -12.28
N LEU A 100 -1.27 19.53 -11.35
CA LEU A 100 -2.30 18.85 -10.56
C LEU A 100 -3.47 18.37 -11.41
N ASP A 101 -3.97 19.22 -12.32
CA ASP A 101 -5.09 18.92 -13.21
C ASP A 101 -4.72 17.82 -14.21
N PHE A 102 -3.46 17.75 -14.63
CA PHE A 102 -2.96 16.65 -15.44
C PHE A 102 -2.80 15.35 -14.63
N SER A 103 -2.29 15.45 -13.40
CA SER A 103 -1.82 14.32 -12.61
C SER A 103 -2.94 13.58 -11.88
N ILE A 104 -3.85 14.31 -11.23
CA ILE A 104 -4.89 13.73 -10.37
C ILE A 104 -5.78 12.75 -11.16
N PRO A 105 -6.35 13.10 -12.32
CA PRO A 105 -7.21 12.17 -13.06
C PRO A 105 -6.48 10.89 -13.48
N ARG A 106 -5.19 10.97 -13.82
CA ARG A 106 -4.38 9.82 -14.25
C ARG A 106 -4.00 8.91 -13.10
N LEU A 107 -3.60 9.50 -11.97
CA LEU A 107 -3.34 8.75 -10.73
C LEU A 107 -4.62 8.03 -10.27
N THR A 108 -5.77 8.71 -10.30
CA THR A 108 -7.07 8.10 -9.97
C THR A 108 -7.40 6.93 -10.90
N ARG A 109 -7.25 7.10 -12.22
CA ARG A 109 -7.54 6.02 -13.19
C ARG A 109 -6.65 4.79 -12.99
N SER A 110 -5.35 4.99 -12.78
CA SER A 110 -4.43 3.87 -12.52
C SER A 110 -4.75 3.20 -11.18
N LEU A 111 -5.18 3.97 -10.18
CA LEU A 111 -5.60 3.44 -8.89
C LEU A 111 -6.89 2.62 -9.00
N GLU A 112 -7.88 3.08 -9.76
CA GLU A 112 -9.10 2.33 -10.06
C GLU A 112 -8.75 0.96 -10.68
N SER A 113 -7.88 0.94 -11.70
CA SER A 113 -7.41 -0.31 -12.32
C SER A 113 -6.70 -1.24 -11.32
N GLY A 114 -5.84 -0.69 -10.46
CA GLY A 114 -5.19 -1.47 -9.41
C GLY A 114 -6.17 -2.02 -8.35
N THR A 115 -7.21 -1.26 -8.00
CA THR A 115 -8.25 -1.71 -7.06
C THR A 115 -9.18 -2.77 -7.65
N GLU A 116 -9.47 -2.69 -8.95
CA GLU A 116 -10.20 -3.72 -9.69
C GLU A 116 -9.41 -5.02 -9.67
N ARG A 117 -8.12 -4.95 -10.04
CA ARG A 117 -7.23 -6.12 -10.00
C ARG A 117 -7.07 -6.71 -8.59
N PHE A 118 -7.00 -5.86 -7.56
CA PHE A 118 -7.00 -6.32 -6.16
C PHE A 118 -8.29 -7.09 -5.83
N SER A 119 -9.43 -6.61 -6.29
CA SER A 119 -10.73 -7.25 -6.08
C SER A 119 -10.81 -8.59 -6.81
N GLU A 120 -10.32 -8.67 -8.04
CA GLU A 120 -10.23 -9.94 -8.78
C GLU A 120 -9.36 -10.98 -8.05
N VAL A 121 -8.19 -10.58 -7.55
CA VAL A 121 -7.33 -11.49 -6.77
C VAL A 121 -8.06 -11.97 -5.52
N LYS A 122 -8.74 -11.07 -4.83
CA LYS A 122 -9.52 -11.37 -3.63
C LYS A 122 -10.64 -12.38 -3.90
N GLU A 123 -11.35 -12.26 -5.01
CA GLU A 123 -12.42 -13.21 -5.39
C GLU A 123 -11.90 -14.60 -5.75
N ASN A 124 -10.64 -14.69 -6.18
CA ASN A 124 -9.99 -15.94 -6.56
C ASN A 124 -9.13 -16.57 -5.45
N ILE A 125 -9.14 -15.98 -4.25
CA ILE A 125 -8.48 -16.52 -3.05
C ILE A 125 -9.53 -17.09 -2.11
N GLN A 126 -9.27 -18.31 -1.64
CA GLN A 126 -10.03 -18.94 -0.59
C GLN A 126 -9.15 -19.09 0.66
N ILE A 127 -9.68 -18.69 1.81
CA ILE A 127 -9.04 -18.89 3.11
C ILE A 127 -9.91 -19.83 3.91
N SER A 128 -9.33 -20.94 4.36
CA SER A 128 -10.05 -21.93 5.18
C SER A 128 -9.25 -22.32 6.43
N PRO A 129 -9.90 -22.56 7.57
CA PRO A 129 -9.21 -22.99 8.77
C PRO A 129 -8.70 -24.42 8.67
N VAL A 130 -7.50 -24.68 9.18
CA VAL A 130 -6.94 -26.03 9.26
C VAL A 130 -7.35 -26.68 10.57
N GLY A 131 -8.37 -27.54 10.50
CA GLY A 131 -8.92 -28.24 11.66
C GLY A 131 -9.69 -27.31 12.60
N ILE A 132 -9.54 -27.51 13.91
CA ILE A 132 -10.25 -26.72 14.92
C ILE A 132 -9.66 -25.31 15.02
N VAL A 133 -10.54 -24.31 14.97
CA VAL A 133 -10.21 -22.89 15.19
C VAL A 133 -10.13 -22.62 16.70
N PRO A 134 -9.03 -22.04 17.19
CA PRO A 134 -8.89 -21.69 18.61
C PRO A 134 -9.71 -20.45 18.98
N LEU A 135 -9.87 -20.22 20.29
CA LEU A 135 -10.51 -19.00 20.80
C LEU A 135 -9.65 -17.73 20.58
N ARG A 136 -8.32 -17.88 20.60
CA ARG A 136 -7.36 -16.78 20.39
C ARG A 136 -6.98 -16.74 18.92
N LEU A 137 -7.48 -15.75 18.20
CA LEU A 137 -7.25 -15.57 16.76
C LEU A 137 -6.11 -14.58 16.47
N GLU A 138 -5.56 -13.92 17.50
CA GLU A 138 -4.58 -12.84 17.34
C GLU A 138 -3.21 -13.33 16.85
N GLU A 139 -2.93 -14.63 16.95
CA GLU A 139 -1.63 -15.20 16.61
C GLU A 139 -1.76 -16.62 16.04
N GLY A 140 -0.94 -16.94 15.05
CA GLY A 140 -1.02 -18.24 14.40
C GLY A 140 -0.22 -18.34 13.11
N TYR A 141 -0.69 -19.16 12.17
CA TYR A 141 0.01 -19.46 10.93
C TYR A 141 -0.89 -19.31 9.70
N LEU A 142 -0.32 -18.77 8.63
CA LEU A 142 -0.88 -18.78 7.28
C LEU A 142 -0.06 -19.72 6.40
N LEU A 143 -0.75 -20.68 5.78
CA LEU A 143 -0.18 -21.67 4.88
C LEU A 143 -0.59 -21.33 3.45
N PHE A 144 0.33 -20.82 2.64
CA PHE A 144 0.05 -20.50 1.24
C PHE A 144 0.37 -21.71 0.36
N LEU A 145 -0.68 -22.32 -0.21
CA LEU A 145 -0.54 -23.42 -1.16
C LEU A 145 -0.16 -22.86 -2.54
N HIS A 146 0.91 -23.39 -3.12
CA HIS A 146 1.31 -23.03 -4.48
C HIS A 146 0.43 -23.78 -5.49
N THR A 147 -0.20 -23.06 -6.42
CA THR A 147 -1.18 -23.66 -7.36
C THR A 147 -0.55 -24.71 -8.28
N PHE A 148 0.68 -24.48 -8.73
CA PHE A 148 1.36 -25.34 -9.73
C PHE A 148 2.52 -26.17 -9.18
N GLN A 149 2.76 -26.13 -7.86
CA GLN A 149 3.84 -26.86 -7.21
C GLN A 149 3.33 -27.47 -5.91
N PRO A 150 3.74 -28.70 -5.55
CA PRO A 150 3.35 -29.33 -4.30
C PRO A 150 4.16 -28.73 -3.14
N MET A 151 4.05 -27.42 -2.94
CA MET A 151 4.76 -26.66 -1.91
C MET A 151 3.78 -25.78 -1.14
N VAL A 152 4.11 -25.55 0.13
CA VAL A 152 3.40 -24.65 1.04
C VAL A 152 4.41 -23.68 1.62
N SER A 153 4.17 -22.38 1.46
CA SER A 153 4.91 -21.35 2.19
C SER A 153 4.23 -21.04 3.51
N VAL A 154 4.98 -21.17 4.60
CA VAL A 154 4.48 -20.99 5.97
C VAL A 154 4.86 -19.61 6.49
N PHE A 155 3.87 -18.86 6.95
CA PHE A 155 4.07 -17.57 7.62
C PHE A 155 3.49 -17.63 9.02
N ALA A 156 4.25 -17.21 10.02
CA ALA A 156 3.68 -16.83 11.31
C ALA A 156 3.01 -15.48 11.17
N TYR A 157 1.82 -15.33 11.76
CA TYR A 157 1.14 -14.04 11.83
C TYR A 157 0.86 -13.65 13.27
N GLN A 158 0.84 -12.35 13.50
CA GLN A 158 0.41 -11.74 14.75
C GLN A 158 -0.36 -10.45 14.45
N LEU A 159 -1.51 -10.29 15.11
CA LEU A 159 -2.30 -9.08 15.09
C LEU A 159 -1.57 -8.00 15.90
N ALA A 160 -1.18 -6.93 15.23
CA ALA A 160 -0.59 -5.75 15.84
C ALA A 160 -1.66 -4.66 15.99
N LEU A 161 -1.64 -3.96 17.14
CA LEU A 161 -2.74 -3.08 17.55
C LEU A 161 -2.80 -1.76 16.75
N TYR A 162 -1.67 -1.13 16.41
CA TYR A 162 -1.69 0.18 15.74
C TYR A 162 -0.51 0.35 14.76
N ASN A 163 -0.82 0.72 13.52
CA ASN A 163 0.14 1.33 12.57
C ASN A 163 0.14 2.86 12.71
N GLU A 164 0.91 3.57 11.87
CA GLU A 164 0.96 5.05 11.83
C GLU A 164 -0.42 5.71 11.59
N MET A 165 -1.36 4.97 11.00
CA MET A 165 -2.73 5.39 10.72
C MET A 165 -3.75 4.98 11.80
N LYS A 166 -3.28 4.45 12.93
CA LYS A 166 -4.10 3.91 14.04
C LYS A 166 -5.03 2.76 13.63
N GLU A 167 -4.68 2.03 12.59
CA GLU A 167 -5.40 0.83 12.15
C GLU A 167 -4.68 -0.43 12.64
N ARG A 168 -5.46 -1.49 12.94
CA ARG A 168 -4.89 -2.81 13.25
C ARG A 168 -4.30 -3.41 11.97
N TYR A 169 -3.17 -4.10 12.09
CA TYR A 169 -2.54 -4.75 10.95
C TYR A 169 -2.01 -6.14 11.30
N LEU A 170 -1.87 -6.99 10.28
CA LEU A 170 -1.28 -8.31 10.41
C LEU A 170 0.22 -8.25 10.13
N LYS A 171 1.02 -8.41 11.18
CA LYS A 171 2.45 -8.65 11.05
C LYS A 171 2.64 -10.11 10.64
N THR A 172 3.40 -10.35 9.59
CA THR A 172 3.69 -11.70 9.10
C THR A 172 5.18 -11.90 8.97
N THR A 173 5.67 -13.05 9.41
CA THR A 173 7.07 -13.46 9.31
C THR A 173 7.13 -14.77 8.54
N PHE A 174 7.91 -14.79 7.46
CA PHE A 174 8.17 -16.03 6.72
C PHE A 174 8.98 -16.99 7.59
N LEU A 175 8.58 -18.26 7.65
CA LEU A 175 9.28 -19.28 8.41
C LEU A 175 10.04 -20.23 7.50
N GLU A 176 9.31 -20.92 6.63
CA GLU A 176 9.85 -21.96 5.75
C GLU A 176 8.89 -22.26 4.59
N THR A 177 9.42 -22.91 3.56
CA THR A 177 8.61 -23.52 2.49
C THR A 177 8.78 -25.03 2.56
N VAL A 178 7.65 -25.74 2.63
CA VAL A 178 7.59 -27.18 2.86
C VAL A 178 6.96 -27.86 1.66
N ARG A 179 7.53 -28.97 1.20
CA ARG A 179 6.93 -29.80 0.15
C ARG A 179 5.80 -30.64 0.72
N VAL A 180 4.61 -30.53 0.13
CA VAL A 180 3.44 -31.35 0.49
C VAL A 180 3.42 -32.64 -0.31
N GLY A 181 2.82 -33.67 0.29
CA GLY A 181 2.67 -35.00 -0.32
C GLY A 181 1.82 -35.90 0.56
N ILE A 182 1.79 -37.19 0.24
CA ILE A 182 0.92 -38.17 0.91
C ILE A 182 1.18 -38.25 2.43
N GLY A 183 2.45 -38.13 2.85
CA GLY A 183 2.82 -38.16 4.28
C GLY A 183 2.90 -36.78 4.95
N ASN A 184 2.82 -35.69 4.18
CA ASN A 184 3.01 -34.33 4.70
C ASN A 184 1.87 -33.42 4.21
N THR A 185 0.75 -33.50 4.93
CA THR A 185 -0.48 -32.73 4.65
C THR A 185 -0.46 -31.40 5.41
N VAL A 186 -1.33 -30.46 5.03
CA VAL A 186 -1.49 -29.18 5.76
C VAL A 186 -1.82 -29.39 7.25
N SER A 187 -2.57 -30.44 7.58
CA SER A 187 -2.87 -30.83 8.96
C SER A 187 -1.62 -31.31 9.69
N GLN A 188 -0.77 -32.10 9.03
CA GLN A 188 0.50 -32.55 9.61
C GLN A 188 1.47 -31.39 9.85
N ILE A 189 1.54 -30.45 8.89
CA ILE A 189 2.32 -29.22 9.03
C ILE A 189 1.87 -28.43 10.27
N LYS A 190 0.56 -28.28 10.50
CA LYS A 190 0.04 -27.64 11.73
C LYS A 190 0.53 -28.36 12.99
N VAL A 191 0.43 -29.69 13.03
CA VAL A 191 0.89 -30.50 14.17
C VAL A 191 2.38 -30.30 14.43
N ASP A 192 3.19 -30.29 13.37
CA ASP A 192 4.63 -30.12 13.48
C ASP A 192 5.01 -28.70 13.95
N LEU A 193 4.31 -27.66 13.48
CA LEU A 193 4.48 -26.28 13.96
C LEU A 193 4.14 -26.14 15.44
N THR A 194 3.07 -26.77 15.92
CA THR A 194 2.71 -26.78 17.35
C THR A 194 3.77 -27.48 18.21
N ARG A 195 4.39 -28.56 17.70
CA ARG A 195 5.48 -29.25 18.41
C ARG A 195 6.75 -28.40 18.48
N LYS A 196 7.10 -27.73 17.37
CA LYS A 196 8.25 -26.82 17.28
C LYS A 196 8.07 -25.60 18.20
N ASN A 197 6.88 -25.04 18.23
CA ASN A 197 6.60 -23.80 18.96
C ASN A 197 5.66 -24.02 20.17
N ARG A 198 6.25 -24.42 21.30
CA ARG A 198 5.51 -24.72 22.54
C ARG A 198 4.80 -23.52 23.17
N SER A 199 5.16 -22.29 22.82
CA SER A 199 4.46 -21.09 23.32
C SER A 199 3.08 -20.91 22.69
N LEU A 200 2.81 -21.58 21.56
CA LEU A 200 1.56 -21.54 20.82
C LEU A 200 0.95 -22.95 20.71
N PRO A 201 0.35 -23.48 21.80
CA PRO A 201 -0.14 -24.86 21.83
C PRO A 201 -1.38 -25.07 20.93
N ASN A 202 -2.17 -24.03 20.67
CA ASN A 202 -3.32 -24.08 19.77
C ASN A 202 -3.35 -22.84 18.85
N PRO A 203 -2.48 -22.81 17.82
CA PRO A 203 -2.36 -21.66 16.93
C PRO A 203 -3.51 -21.61 15.93
N ALA A 204 -4.01 -20.41 15.66
CA ALA A 204 -5.02 -20.19 14.63
C ALA A 204 -4.34 -20.39 13.26
N THR A 205 -4.65 -21.50 12.59
CA THR A 205 -3.96 -21.89 11.36
C THR A 205 -4.94 -21.86 10.20
N TYR A 206 -4.59 -21.13 9.16
CA TYR A 206 -5.41 -21.00 7.96
C TYR A 206 -4.60 -21.40 6.74
N VAL A 207 -5.26 -22.07 5.80
CA VAL A 207 -4.71 -22.33 4.48
C VAL A 207 -5.27 -21.33 3.49
N VAL A 208 -4.39 -20.80 2.65
CA VAL A 208 -4.69 -19.85 1.59
C VAL A 208 -4.48 -20.56 0.27
N GLU A 209 -5.56 -20.68 -0.49
CA GLU A 209 -5.60 -21.32 -1.80
C GLU A 209 -5.96 -20.28 -2.85
N SER A 210 -5.28 -20.30 -3.99
CA SER A 210 -5.61 -19.44 -5.12
C SER A 210 -5.86 -20.26 -6.37
N LYS A 211 -6.89 -19.87 -7.12
CA LYS A 211 -7.24 -20.50 -8.41
C LYS A 211 -6.18 -20.29 -9.49
N TYR A 212 -5.46 -19.16 -9.41
CA TYR A 212 -4.41 -18.78 -10.34
C TYR A 212 -3.08 -18.60 -9.59
N ASP A 213 -1.98 -18.65 -10.34
CA ASP A 213 -0.65 -18.37 -9.83
C ASP A 213 -0.42 -16.86 -9.75
N TYR A 214 -0.44 -16.36 -8.53
CA TYR A 214 -0.22 -14.96 -8.21
C TYR A 214 1.08 -14.81 -7.43
N PRO A 215 1.80 -13.69 -7.62
CA PRO A 215 2.99 -13.39 -6.83
C PRO A 215 2.69 -13.43 -5.32
N LEU A 216 3.43 -14.26 -4.59
CA LEU A 216 3.16 -14.52 -3.18
C LEU A 216 3.26 -13.25 -2.33
N HIS A 217 4.32 -12.47 -2.50
CA HIS A 217 4.60 -11.30 -1.66
C HIS A 217 3.87 -10.05 -2.15
N GLU A 218 3.69 -9.91 -3.46
CA GLU A 218 3.17 -8.71 -4.10
C GLU A 218 1.64 -8.75 -4.26
N ALA A 219 1.00 -9.93 -4.15
CA ALA A 219 -0.44 -10.10 -4.33
C ALA A 219 -1.09 -10.95 -3.22
N LEU A 220 -0.72 -12.23 -3.10
CA LEU A 220 -1.42 -13.18 -2.24
C LEU A 220 -1.35 -12.77 -0.77
N LEU A 221 -0.14 -12.48 -0.27
CA LEU A 221 0.08 -12.13 1.13
C LEU A 221 -0.64 -10.84 1.54
N PRO A 222 -0.53 -9.71 0.81
CA PRO A 222 -1.31 -8.51 1.09
C PRO A 222 -2.82 -8.73 1.09
N VAL A 223 -3.35 -9.46 0.11
CA VAL A 223 -4.79 -9.74 0.00
C VAL A 223 -5.26 -10.65 1.15
N ALA A 224 -4.49 -11.70 1.44
CA ALA A 224 -4.78 -12.61 2.55
C ALA A 224 -4.79 -11.89 3.90
N LYS A 225 -3.84 -10.98 4.15
CA LYS A 225 -3.85 -10.13 5.35
C LYS A 225 -5.14 -9.32 5.46
N LYS A 226 -5.58 -8.67 4.38
CA LYS A 226 -6.79 -7.85 4.38
C LYS A 226 -8.05 -8.69 4.61
N LEU A 227 -8.12 -9.88 4.01
CA LEU A 227 -9.21 -10.83 4.24
C LEU A 227 -9.25 -11.33 5.68
N MET A 228 -8.09 -11.72 6.23
CA MET A 228 -7.97 -12.18 7.62
C MET A 228 -8.43 -11.12 8.63
N LEU A 229 -8.03 -9.85 8.45
CA LEU A 229 -8.51 -8.76 9.32
C LEU A 229 -10.03 -8.61 9.29
N LYS A 230 -10.64 -8.78 8.10
CA LYS A 230 -12.09 -8.72 7.92
C LYS A 230 -12.79 -9.89 8.62
N GLU A 231 -12.30 -11.11 8.47
CA GLU A 231 -12.85 -12.32 9.11
C GLU A 231 -12.77 -12.26 10.64
N MET A 232 -11.75 -11.59 11.18
CA MET A 232 -11.61 -11.41 12.63
C MET A 232 -12.57 -10.36 13.23
N ASN A 233 -13.52 -9.82 12.44
CA ASN A 233 -14.44 -8.72 12.83
C ASN A 233 -13.69 -7.46 13.32
N ILE A 234 -12.58 -7.13 12.67
CA ILE A 234 -11.77 -5.94 12.96
C ILE A 234 -11.85 -4.93 11.79
N ALA A 235 -13.02 -4.87 11.15
CA ALA A 235 -13.27 -3.93 10.06
C ALA A 235 -13.74 -2.57 10.58
#